data_AF-A0A2B7Y1G6-F1
#
_entry.id   AF-A0A2B7Y1G6-F1
#
_cell.length_a   1.000
_cell.length_b   1.000
_cell.length_c   1.000
_cell.angle_alpha   90.00
_cell.angle_beta   90.00
_cell.angle_gamma   90.00
#
_symmetry.space_group_name_H-M   'P 1'
#
loop_
_entity.id
_entity.type
_entity.pdbx_description
1 polymer ?
#
loop_
_entity_poly.entity_id
_entity_poly.type
_entity_poly.pdbx_seq_one_letter_code
_entity_poly.pdbx_strand_id
1 'polypeptide(L)'
;MLTPTLLPATLIFLFLSTIIYHHVHVRKNGPIPYTSTLIKLNNRIYALASLLFCLALVLSFEPILQLLGNNNNNVEQNDRSAPWLYRFGTYVHDHDGQMRYIYHVSKVYEYIDVLLVLAGGGQIGWHFGVHHLTTPYLTYLRLIVLHHRIHYHQSDNSGWKVLACLNTLHHVFMYLYFGGVTSVRPILPFTGCLQLIVGIVGEGNVINDILYNNGRTADVHALIWPSIVSMAAMGLYFVLFVLEVREAGRGKGREQKKIGQGNAHNEDEKDDRGPGLEKEKMN
;
A
#
# COMPACT_ATOMS: atom_id res chain seq x y z
N MET A 1 -12.67 25.41 20.28
CA MET A 1 -11.71 25.02 19.21
C MET A 1 -10.63 24.14 19.84
N LEU A 2 -10.69 22.82 19.66
CA LEU A 2 -9.56 21.94 19.99
C LEU A 2 -8.43 22.31 19.02
N THR A 3 -7.25 22.60 19.54
CA THR A 3 -6.09 22.95 18.70
C THR A 3 -5.79 21.79 17.74
N PRO A 4 -5.40 22.07 16.49
CA PRO A 4 -5.13 21.05 15.46
C PRO A 4 -3.99 20.07 15.82
N THR A 5 -3.28 20.30 16.94
CA THR A 5 -2.20 19.45 17.46
C THR A 5 -2.64 18.45 18.54
N LEU A 6 -3.73 18.72 19.26
CA LEU A 6 -4.20 17.89 20.37
C LEU A 6 -4.87 16.59 19.90
N LEU A 7 -5.63 16.66 18.80
CA LEU A 7 -6.30 15.50 18.23
C LEU A 7 -5.30 14.46 17.65
N PRO A 8 -4.30 14.84 16.84
CA PRO A 8 -3.27 13.90 16.38
C PRO A 8 -2.47 13.29 17.54
N ALA A 9 -2.02 14.10 18.51
CA ALA A 9 -1.25 13.61 19.66
C ALA A 9 -2.05 12.59 20.50
N THR A 10 -3.35 12.82 20.69
CA THR A 10 -4.23 11.90 21.44
C THR A 10 -4.44 10.60 20.68
N LEU A 11 -4.65 10.66 19.36
CA LEU A 11 -4.78 9.46 18.52
C LEU A 11 -3.49 8.63 18.52
N ILE A 12 -2.32 9.29 18.52
CA ILE A 12 -1.02 8.61 18.62
C ILE A 12 -0.87 7.92 19.97
N PHE A 13 -1.17 8.63 21.06
CA PHE A 13 -1.04 8.07 22.40
C PHE A 13 -1.97 6.87 22.60
N LEU A 14 -3.22 6.97 22.14
CA LEU A 14 -4.18 5.87 22.14
C LEU A 14 -3.67 4.71 21.29
N PHE A 15 -3.22 4.96 20.07
CA PHE A 15 -2.71 3.93 19.18
C PHE A 15 -1.49 3.20 19.77
N LEU A 16 -0.50 3.94 20.27
CA LEU A 16 0.69 3.37 20.91
C LEU A 16 0.31 2.58 22.18
N SER A 17 -0.61 3.10 22.98
CA SER A 17 -1.10 2.43 24.18
C SER A 17 -1.81 1.13 23.83
N THR A 18 -2.63 1.11 22.78
CA THR A 18 -3.31 -0.09 22.29
C THR A 18 -2.32 -1.11 21.72
N ILE A 19 -1.28 -0.68 20.99
CA ILE A 19 -0.18 -1.54 20.54
C ILE A 19 0.51 -2.23 21.73
N ILE A 20 0.91 -1.43 22.73
CA ILE A 20 1.62 -1.96 23.91
C ILE A 20 0.72 -2.93 24.66
N TYR A 21 -0.55 -2.57 24.86
CA TYR A 21 -1.54 -3.43 25.50
C TYR A 21 -1.68 -4.78 24.79
N HIS A 22 -1.91 -4.79 23.48
CA HIS A 22 -2.05 -6.03 22.72
C HIS A 22 -0.77 -6.85 22.73
N HIS A 23 0.39 -6.22 22.57
CA HIS A 23 1.68 -6.92 22.60
C HIS A 23 1.91 -7.61 23.95
N VAL A 24 1.66 -6.90 25.06
CA VAL A 24 1.80 -7.46 26.42
C VAL A 24 0.75 -8.55 26.68
N HIS A 25 -0.50 -8.31 26.28
CA HIS A 25 -1.59 -9.27 26.48
C HIS A 25 -1.33 -10.57 25.71
N VAL A 26 -1.00 -10.49 24.42
CA VAL A 26 -0.80 -11.67 23.57
C VAL A 26 0.44 -12.45 23.97
N ARG A 27 1.50 -11.77 24.45
CA ARG A 27 2.68 -12.45 25.02
C ARG A 27 2.34 -13.25 26.28
N LYS A 28 1.36 -12.82 27.08
CA LYS A 28 0.95 -13.48 28.32
C LYS A 28 -0.13 -14.54 28.12
N ASN A 29 -1.12 -14.27 27.26
CA ASN A 29 -2.35 -15.05 27.15
C ASN A 29 -2.50 -15.79 25.82
N GLY A 30 -1.58 -15.59 24.88
CA GLY A 30 -1.67 -16.11 23.52
C GLY A 30 -2.54 -15.23 22.58
N PRO A 31 -2.66 -15.63 21.30
CA PRO A 31 -3.44 -14.90 20.30
C PRO A 31 -4.92 -14.75 20.68
N ILE A 32 -5.52 -13.62 20.33
CA ILE A 32 -6.95 -13.37 20.56
C ILE A 32 -7.77 -14.28 19.62
N PRO A 33 -8.78 -15.02 20.13
CA PRO A 33 -9.64 -15.87 19.31
C PRO A 33 -10.31 -15.09 18.18
N TYR A 34 -10.56 -15.76 17.04
CA TYR A 34 -11.20 -15.20 15.85
C TYR A 34 -10.46 -14.07 15.13
N THR A 35 -9.27 -13.66 15.59
CA THR A 35 -8.48 -12.60 14.94
C THR A 35 -8.19 -12.90 13.47
N SER A 36 -7.94 -14.17 13.11
CA SER A 36 -7.72 -14.56 11.71
C SER A 36 -8.95 -14.32 10.82
N THR A 37 -10.17 -14.48 11.35
CA THR A 37 -11.42 -14.16 10.65
C THR A 37 -11.57 -12.65 10.48
N LEU A 38 -11.28 -11.88 11.53
CA LEU A 38 -11.33 -10.42 11.49
C LEU A 38 -10.31 -9.84 10.49
N ILE A 39 -9.09 -10.37 10.46
CA ILE A 39 -8.06 -10.02 9.46
C ILE A 39 -8.61 -10.24 8.04
N LYS A 40 -9.14 -11.43 7.75
CA LYS A 40 -9.67 -11.74 6.41
C LYS A 40 -10.83 -10.82 6.03
N LEU A 41 -11.74 -10.53 6.96
CA LEU A 41 -12.88 -9.65 6.72
C LEU A 41 -12.43 -8.20 6.47
N ASN A 42 -11.58 -7.66 7.35
CA ASN A 42 -10.96 -6.34 7.20
C ASN A 42 -10.32 -6.18 5.83
N ASN A 43 -9.49 -7.15 5.45
CA ASN A 43 -8.76 -7.11 4.19
C ASN A 43 -9.69 -7.17 2.97
N ARG A 44 -10.79 -7.95 3.00
CA ARG A 44 -11.77 -7.97 1.90
C ARG A 44 -12.50 -6.64 1.76
N ILE A 45 -12.93 -6.05 2.87
CA ILE A 45 -13.59 -4.74 2.88
C ILE A 45 -12.64 -3.68 2.35
N TYR A 46 -11.38 -3.68 2.82
CA TYR A 46 -10.40 -2.68 2.41
C TYR A 46 -9.96 -2.84 0.96
N ALA A 47 -9.86 -4.07 0.45
CA ALA A 47 -9.62 -4.32 -0.97
C ALA A 47 -10.73 -3.72 -1.85
N LEU A 48 -12.00 -3.90 -1.46
CA LEU A 48 -13.14 -3.32 -2.18
C LEU A 48 -13.10 -1.78 -2.11
N ALA A 49 -12.88 -1.21 -0.93
CA ALA A 49 -12.78 0.24 -0.76
C ALA A 49 -11.64 0.83 -1.61
N SER A 50 -10.47 0.16 -1.62
CA SER A 50 -9.31 0.55 -2.42
C SER A 50 -9.61 0.49 -3.92
N LEU A 51 -10.35 -0.51 -4.38
CA LEU A 51 -10.74 -0.65 -5.78
C LEU A 51 -11.68 0.47 -6.20
N LEU A 52 -12.72 0.73 -5.40
CA LEU A 52 -13.68 1.80 -5.69
C LEU A 52 -12.98 3.17 -5.72
N PHE A 53 -12.08 3.43 -4.77
CA PHE A 53 -11.32 4.67 -4.73
C PHE A 53 -10.34 4.79 -5.91
N CYS A 54 -9.66 3.70 -6.29
CA CYS A 54 -8.81 3.66 -7.47
C CYS A 54 -9.59 3.98 -8.74
N LEU A 55 -10.76 3.37 -8.93
CA LEU A 55 -11.64 3.64 -10.07
C LEU A 55 -12.12 5.10 -10.07
N ALA A 56 -12.48 5.66 -8.92
CA ALA A 56 -12.86 7.06 -8.80
C ALA A 56 -11.73 8.00 -9.25
N LEU A 57 -10.50 7.75 -8.78
CA LEU A 57 -9.33 8.52 -9.21
C LEU A 57 -9.08 8.39 -10.72
N VAL A 58 -9.16 7.17 -11.27
CA VAL A 58 -8.97 6.92 -12.70
C VAL A 58 -9.97 7.71 -13.54
N LEU A 59 -11.24 7.70 -13.16
CA LEU A 59 -12.30 8.42 -13.86
C LEU A 59 -12.15 9.95 -13.75
N SER A 60 -11.40 10.46 -12.77
CA SER A 60 -11.17 11.89 -12.55
C SER A 60 -9.96 12.48 -13.31
N PHE A 61 -9.24 11.66 -14.08
CA PHE A 61 -8.11 12.13 -14.89
C PHE A 61 -8.59 12.90 -16.12
N GLU A 62 -7.98 14.05 -16.39
CA GLU A 62 -8.31 14.90 -17.55
C GLU A 62 -8.34 14.15 -18.90
N PRO A 63 -7.35 13.33 -19.28
CA PRO A 63 -7.42 12.57 -20.52
C PRO A 63 -8.63 11.61 -20.59
N ILE A 64 -9.04 11.05 -19.45
CA ILE A 64 -10.20 10.16 -19.36
C ILE A 64 -11.49 10.98 -19.47
N LEU A 65 -11.58 12.13 -18.81
CA LEU A 65 -12.71 13.04 -18.93
C LEU A 65 -12.90 13.54 -20.37
N GLN A 66 -11.81 13.91 -21.04
CA GLN A 66 -11.83 14.32 -22.45
C GLN A 66 -12.27 13.17 -23.37
N LEU A 67 -11.79 11.95 -23.14
CA LEU A 67 -12.23 10.77 -23.88
C LEU A 67 -13.74 10.50 -23.70
N LEU A 68 -14.22 10.57 -22.46
CA LEU A 68 -15.63 10.35 -22.11
C LEU A 68 -16.54 11.48 -22.62
N GLY A 69 -16.03 12.71 -22.67
CA GLY A 69 -16.73 13.91 -23.15
C GLY A 69 -16.79 14.01 -24.67
N ASN A 70 -15.67 13.78 -25.38
CA ASN A 70 -15.58 13.93 -26.83
C ASN A 70 -16.49 12.98 -27.61
N ASN A 71 -16.84 11.83 -27.04
CA ASN A 71 -17.82 10.92 -27.63
C ASN A 71 -19.25 11.52 -27.73
N ASN A 72 -19.50 12.66 -27.07
CA ASN A 72 -20.83 13.29 -27.00
C ASN A 72 -20.95 14.61 -27.76
N ASN A 73 -19.90 15.08 -28.44
CA ASN A 73 -19.89 16.38 -29.13
C ASN A 73 -20.86 16.48 -30.34
N ASN A 74 -21.58 15.40 -30.68
CA ASN A 74 -22.60 15.37 -31.73
C ASN A 74 -24.04 15.50 -31.20
N VAL A 75 -24.23 15.59 -29.88
CA VAL A 75 -25.56 15.73 -29.27
C VAL A 75 -25.61 17.05 -28.52
N GLU A 76 -26.53 17.90 -28.94
CA GLU A 76 -26.81 19.21 -28.36
C GLU A 76 -26.76 19.17 -26.82
N GLN A 77 -26.01 20.12 -26.29
CA GLN A 77 -25.51 20.27 -24.92
C GLN A 77 -26.64 20.43 -23.89
N ASN A 78 -27.42 19.38 -23.68
CA ASN A 78 -28.28 19.26 -22.51
C ASN A 78 -27.51 18.46 -21.48
N ASP A 79 -27.05 19.13 -20.41
CA ASP A 79 -26.21 18.59 -19.33
C ASP A 79 -26.78 17.28 -18.73
N ARG A 80 -28.11 17.08 -18.86
CA ARG A 80 -28.85 15.87 -18.49
C ARG A 80 -28.61 14.64 -19.37
N SER A 81 -27.96 14.77 -20.52
CA SER A 81 -27.64 13.65 -21.42
C SER A 81 -26.21 13.10 -21.28
N ALA A 82 -25.31 13.81 -20.58
CA ALA A 82 -23.94 13.35 -20.37
C ALA A 82 -23.92 11.97 -19.68
N PRO A 83 -23.09 11.00 -20.15
CA PRO A 83 -22.96 9.69 -19.53
C PRO A 83 -22.64 9.80 -18.04
N TRP A 84 -23.23 8.93 -17.23
CA TRP A 84 -23.06 8.97 -15.77
C TRP A 84 -21.59 8.86 -15.33
N LEU A 85 -20.75 8.14 -16.10
CA LEU A 85 -19.31 8.03 -15.86
C LEU A 85 -18.58 9.36 -16.01
N TYR A 86 -18.93 10.15 -17.02
CA TYR A 86 -18.36 11.48 -17.23
C TYR A 86 -18.73 12.39 -16.05
N ARG A 87 -20.01 12.45 -15.68
CA ARG A 87 -20.46 13.26 -14.53
C ARG A 87 -19.81 12.84 -13.23
N PHE A 88 -19.68 11.54 -12.99
CA PHE A 88 -19.01 11.04 -11.80
C PHE A 88 -17.52 11.40 -11.80
N GLY A 89 -16.83 11.23 -12.92
CA GLY A 89 -15.44 11.63 -13.08
C GLY A 89 -15.23 13.14 -12.83
N THR A 90 -16.06 13.99 -13.43
CA THR A 90 -16.04 15.45 -13.21
C THR A 90 -16.34 15.79 -11.76
N TYR A 91 -17.34 15.16 -11.13
CA TYR A 91 -17.63 15.34 -9.71
C TYR A 91 -16.41 15.01 -8.84
N VAL A 92 -15.76 13.88 -9.07
CA VAL A 92 -14.55 13.47 -8.33
C VAL A 92 -13.40 14.45 -8.60
N HIS A 93 -13.25 14.94 -9.83
CA HIS A 93 -12.26 15.94 -10.20
C HIS A 93 -12.49 17.26 -9.44
N ASP A 94 -13.71 17.78 -9.43
CA ASP A 94 -14.08 19.03 -8.78
C ASP A 94 -13.97 18.96 -7.24
N HIS A 95 -14.02 17.75 -6.68
CA HIS A 95 -13.91 17.49 -5.25
C HIS A 95 -12.51 16.95 -4.85
N ASP A 96 -11.45 17.36 -5.56
CA ASP A 96 -10.06 16.93 -5.33
C ASP A 96 -9.63 17.00 -3.85
N GLY A 97 -9.96 18.11 -3.17
CA GLY A 97 -9.68 18.29 -1.74
C GLY A 97 -10.34 17.25 -0.83
N GLN A 98 -11.58 16.84 -1.15
CA GLN A 98 -12.27 15.77 -0.41
C GLN A 98 -11.62 14.41 -0.70
N MET A 99 -11.23 14.15 -1.94
CA MET A 99 -10.56 12.90 -2.32
C MET A 99 -9.22 12.75 -1.62
N ARG A 100 -8.43 13.82 -1.51
CA ARG A 100 -7.20 13.86 -0.71
C ARG A 100 -7.44 13.53 0.75
N TYR A 101 -8.49 14.10 1.34
CA TYR A 101 -8.87 13.83 2.71
C TYR A 101 -9.28 12.37 2.91
N ILE A 102 -10.12 11.82 2.02
CA ILE A 102 -10.53 10.41 2.04
C ILE A 102 -9.31 9.49 1.94
N TYR A 103 -8.37 9.77 1.03
CA TYR A 103 -7.13 9.01 0.93
C TYR A 103 -6.27 9.10 2.19
N HIS A 104 -6.15 10.27 2.81
CA HIS A 104 -5.45 10.42 4.08
C HIS A 104 -6.11 9.61 5.20
N VAL A 105 -7.44 9.68 5.34
CA VAL A 105 -8.21 8.89 6.31
C VAL A 105 -8.03 7.39 6.06
N SER A 106 -7.95 6.96 4.79
CA SER A 106 -7.68 5.56 4.46
C SER A 106 -6.33 5.10 5.02
N LYS A 107 -5.31 5.95 5.06
CA LYS A 107 -4.01 5.64 5.67
C LYS A 107 -4.06 5.56 7.19
N VAL A 108 -4.87 6.40 7.83
CA VAL A 108 -5.12 6.29 9.27
C VAL A 108 -5.83 4.98 9.60
N TYR A 109 -6.77 4.54 8.76
CA TYR A 109 -7.46 3.25 8.95
C TYR A 109 -6.50 2.06 8.94
N GLU A 110 -5.42 2.10 8.15
CA GLU A 110 -4.44 0.99 8.05
C GLU A 110 -3.77 0.66 9.39
N TYR A 111 -3.83 1.54 10.39
CA TYR A 111 -3.46 1.22 11.77
C TYR A 111 -4.18 0.00 12.35
N ILE A 112 -5.40 -0.31 11.88
CA ILE A 112 -6.12 -1.53 12.25
C ILE A 112 -5.31 -2.77 11.88
N ASP A 113 -4.54 -2.76 10.79
CA ASP A 113 -3.72 -3.90 10.38
C ASP A 113 -2.64 -4.20 11.43
N VAL A 114 -2.00 -3.17 11.98
CA VAL A 114 -0.99 -3.30 13.04
C VAL A 114 -1.62 -3.96 14.27
N LEU A 115 -2.80 -3.49 14.67
CA LEU A 115 -3.52 -4.03 15.82
C LEU A 115 -3.94 -5.48 15.60
N LEU A 116 -4.46 -5.81 14.41
CA LEU A 116 -4.89 -7.16 14.07
C LEU A 116 -3.72 -8.13 13.95
N VAL A 117 -2.57 -7.72 13.40
CA VAL A 117 -1.34 -8.52 13.37
C VAL A 117 -0.89 -8.85 14.79
N LEU A 118 -0.84 -7.85 15.69
CA LEU A 118 -0.45 -8.06 17.08
C LEU A 118 -1.45 -8.94 17.83
N ALA A 119 -2.76 -8.68 17.68
CA ALA A 119 -3.82 -9.49 18.26
C ALA A 119 -3.75 -10.96 17.83
N GLY A 120 -3.30 -11.21 16.60
CA GLY A 120 -3.11 -12.55 16.04
C GLY A 120 -1.82 -13.24 16.49
N GLY A 121 -0.99 -12.60 17.31
CA GLY A 121 0.34 -13.10 17.69
C GLY A 121 1.40 -12.98 16.60
N GLY A 122 1.11 -12.21 15.54
CA GLY A 122 2.06 -11.92 14.48
C GLY A 122 3.18 -10.99 14.93
N GLN A 123 4.28 -11.02 14.19
CA GLN A 123 5.40 -10.09 14.35
C GLN A 123 5.31 -8.98 13.31
N ILE A 124 5.64 -7.76 13.72
CA ILE A 124 5.70 -6.60 12.84
C ILE A 124 7.08 -6.56 12.19
N GLY A 125 7.13 -6.74 10.87
CA GLY A 125 8.34 -6.52 10.08
C GLY A 125 8.70 -5.04 10.00
N TRP A 126 9.98 -4.73 9.75
CA TRP A 126 10.48 -3.36 9.67
C TRP A 126 9.77 -2.51 8.61
N HIS A 127 9.61 -3.05 7.40
CA HIS A 127 8.93 -2.34 6.31
C HIS A 127 7.48 -1.99 6.69
N PHE A 128 6.71 -2.99 7.14
CA PHE A 128 5.33 -2.81 7.61
C PHE A 128 5.23 -1.79 8.75
N GLY A 129 6.04 -1.93 9.80
CA GLY A 129 5.99 -1.06 10.97
C GLY A 129 6.35 0.40 10.65
N VAL A 130 7.44 0.61 9.90
CA VAL A 130 7.86 1.95 9.48
C VAL A 130 6.81 2.56 8.56
N HIS A 131 6.35 1.82 7.54
CA HIS A 131 5.35 2.29 6.59
C HIS A 131 4.07 2.74 7.27
N HIS A 132 3.47 1.89 8.11
CA HIS A 132 2.23 2.20 8.80
C HIS A 132 2.40 3.36 9.78
N LEU A 133 3.55 3.45 10.46
CA LEU A 133 3.83 4.56 11.36
C LEU A 133 3.94 5.89 10.61
N THR A 134 4.66 5.97 9.49
CA THR A 134 4.98 7.26 8.87
C THR A 134 4.01 7.68 7.76
N THR A 135 3.31 6.77 7.10
CA THR A 135 2.45 7.09 5.93
C THR A 135 1.27 8.03 6.24
N PRO A 136 0.55 7.92 7.37
CA PRO A 136 -0.46 8.90 7.74
C PRO A 136 0.10 10.32 7.86
N TYR A 137 1.30 10.48 8.42
CA TYR A 137 1.95 11.79 8.52
C TYR A 137 2.40 12.33 7.17
N LEU A 138 2.96 11.47 6.32
CA LEU A 138 3.35 11.86 4.97
C LEU A 138 2.15 12.32 4.15
N THR A 139 1.04 11.59 4.20
CA THR A 139 -0.18 11.97 3.49
C THR A 139 -0.80 13.25 4.07
N TYR A 140 -0.73 13.47 5.39
CA TYR A 140 -1.13 14.74 6.00
C TYR A 140 -0.29 15.91 5.48
N LEU A 141 1.04 15.80 5.54
CA LEU A 141 1.96 16.84 5.10
C LEU A 141 1.82 17.13 3.60
N ARG A 142 1.73 16.08 2.78
CA ARG A 142 1.70 16.20 1.32
C ARG A 142 0.33 16.57 0.77
N LEU A 143 -0.75 16.04 1.30
CA LEU A 143 -2.07 16.18 0.69
C LEU A 143 -2.93 17.22 1.38
N ILE A 144 -2.67 17.55 2.64
CA ILE A 144 -3.47 18.52 3.39
C ILE A 144 -2.68 19.81 3.56
N VAL A 145 -1.46 19.75 4.11
CA VAL A 145 -0.66 20.94 4.37
C VAL A 145 -0.13 21.57 3.07
N LEU A 146 0.48 20.76 2.19
CA LEU A 146 1.04 21.26 0.93
C LEU A 146 -0.06 21.69 -0.04
N HIS A 147 -1.18 20.96 -0.14
CA HIS A 147 -2.33 21.38 -0.96
C HIS A 147 -2.85 22.76 -0.56
N HIS A 148 -3.02 23.02 0.74
CA HIS A 148 -3.45 24.34 1.23
C HIS A 148 -2.44 25.45 0.87
N ARG A 149 -1.14 25.13 0.78
CA ARG A 149 -0.10 26.11 0.38
C ARG A 149 0.03 26.29 -1.13
N ILE A 150 -0.09 25.22 -1.91
CA ILE A 150 0.05 25.25 -3.38
C ILE A 150 -1.23 25.74 -4.06
N HIS A 151 -2.43 25.54 -3.51
CA HIS A 151 -3.65 26.15 -4.08
C HIS A 151 -3.61 27.68 -4.11
N TYR A 152 -2.73 28.29 -3.31
CA TYR A 152 -2.43 29.72 -3.39
C TYR A 152 -1.56 30.08 -4.61
N HIS A 153 -0.82 29.11 -5.15
CA HIS A 153 0.11 29.21 -6.28
C HIS A 153 -0.22 28.21 -7.41
N GLN A 154 -1.43 28.33 -7.96
CA GLN A 154 -1.80 28.15 -9.38
C GLN A 154 -1.14 27.03 -10.22
N SER A 155 -0.90 25.84 -9.67
CA SER A 155 -0.57 24.65 -10.45
C SER A 155 -1.42 23.48 -9.97
N ASP A 156 -2.35 23.07 -10.84
CA ASP A 156 -3.25 21.94 -10.69
C ASP A 156 -2.45 20.63 -10.85
N ASN A 157 -1.55 20.38 -9.90
CA ASN A 157 -0.58 19.31 -9.98
C ASN A 157 -1.26 17.96 -9.68
N SER A 158 -1.79 17.37 -10.74
CA SER A 158 -2.35 16.01 -10.85
C SER A 158 -1.40 14.87 -10.40
N GLY A 159 -0.13 15.17 -10.09
CA GLY A 159 0.88 14.20 -9.67
C GLY A 159 0.51 13.40 -8.41
N TRP A 160 -0.33 13.94 -7.53
CA TRP A 160 -0.82 13.17 -6.37
C TRP A 160 -1.79 12.06 -6.77
N LYS A 161 -2.68 12.28 -7.77
CA LYS A 161 -3.68 11.31 -8.21
C LYS A 161 -3.01 10.07 -8.78
N VAL A 162 -1.93 10.24 -9.54
CA VAL A 162 -1.15 9.13 -10.11
C VAL A 162 -0.59 8.24 -8.99
N LEU A 163 0.04 8.83 -7.98
CA LEU A 163 0.56 8.06 -6.85
C LEU A 163 -0.57 7.38 -6.06
N ALA A 164 -1.63 8.12 -5.73
CA ALA A 164 -2.75 7.58 -4.98
C ALA A 164 -3.45 6.43 -5.73
N CYS A 165 -3.56 6.53 -7.05
CA CYS A 165 -4.09 5.48 -7.91
C CYS A 165 -3.20 4.23 -7.90
N LEU A 166 -1.88 4.37 -8.08
CA LEU A 166 -0.97 3.23 -8.02
C LEU A 166 -0.90 2.60 -6.63
N ASN A 167 -0.94 3.41 -5.58
CA ASN A 167 -0.97 2.92 -4.21
C ASN A 167 -2.27 2.16 -3.91
N THR A 168 -3.43 2.73 -4.26
CA THR A 168 -4.71 2.07 -4.05
C THR A 168 -4.84 0.80 -4.89
N LEU A 169 -4.33 0.80 -6.13
CA LEU A 169 -4.24 -0.40 -6.96
C LEU A 169 -3.35 -1.48 -6.32
N HIS A 170 -2.19 -1.12 -5.77
CA HIS A 170 -1.37 -2.07 -5.01
C HIS A 170 -2.12 -2.60 -3.78
N HIS A 171 -2.83 -1.73 -3.07
CA HIS A 171 -3.64 -2.10 -1.89
C HIS A 171 -4.75 -3.08 -2.28
N VAL A 172 -5.40 -2.94 -3.44
CA VAL A 172 -6.36 -3.94 -3.93
C VAL A 172 -5.72 -5.34 -3.95
N PHE A 173 -4.57 -5.48 -4.60
CA PHE A 173 -3.91 -6.79 -4.70
C PHE A 173 -3.40 -7.29 -3.35
N MET A 174 -2.76 -6.41 -2.56
CA MET A 174 -2.20 -6.74 -1.25
C MET A 174 -3.28 -7.22 -0.28
N TYR A 175 -4.38 -6.48 -0.17
CA TYR A 175 -5.48 -6.85 0.71
C TYR A 175 -6.30 -8.03 0.19
N LEU A 176 -6.44 -8.22 -1.13
CA LEU A 176 -7.00 -9.47 -1.64
C LEU A 176 -6.15 -10.69 -1.24
N TYR A 177 -4.83 -10.58 -1.34
CA TYR A 177 -3.91 -11.63 -0.90
C TYR A 177 -4.07 -11.94 0.60
N PHE A 178 -4.02 -10.93 1.46
CA PHE A 178 -4.23 -11.11 2.90
C PHE A 178 -5.69 -11.47 3.28
N GLY A 179 -6.64 -11.23 2.38
CA GLY A 179 -8.04 -11.69 2.45
C GLY A 179 -8.24 -13.15 2.04
N GLY A 180 -7.16 -13.82 1.58
CA GLY A 180 -7.12 -15.24 1.23
C GLY A 180 -7.04 -15.56 -0.26
N VAL A 181 -6.98 -14.55 -1.15
CA VAL A 181 -6.89 -14.75 -2.60
C VAL A 181 -5.42 -14.92 -3.00
N THR A 182 -4.90 -16.14 -2.94
CA THR A 182 -3.47 -16.40 -3.14
C THR A 182 -2.99 -16.23 -4.59
N SER A 183 -3.89 -16.24 -5.57
CA SER A 183 -3.56 -16.11 -7.01
C SER A 183 -2.93 -14.77 -7.37
N VAL A 184 -3.15 -13.71 -6.58
CA VAL A 184 -2.56 -12.39 -6.84
C VAL A 184 -1.13 -12.25 -6.30
N ARG A 185 -0.62 -13.22 -5.53
CA ARG A 185 0.72 -13.17 -4.92
C ARG A 185 1.85 -12.80 -5.91
N PRO A 186 1.88 -13.31 -7.16
CA PRO A 186 2.98 -12.99 -8.09
C PRO A 186 3.06 -11.51 -8.48
N ILE A 187 1.96 -10.76 -8.43
CA ILE A 187 1.92 -9.35 -8.85
C ILE A 187 2.31 -8.37 -7.73
N LEU A 188 2.35 -8.83 -6.47
CA LEU A 188 2.62 -7.96 -5.32
C LEU A 188 4.01 -7.30 -5.37
N PRO A 189 5.11 -8.03 -5.67
CA PRO A 189 6.43 -7.40 -5.78
C PRO A 189 6.47 -6.32 -6.85
N PHE A 190 5.84 -6.60 -8.00
CA PHE A 190 5.82 -5.69 -9.14
C PHE A 190 5.03 -4.42 -8.83
N THR A 191 3.78 -4.56 -8.38
CA THR A 191 2.93 -3.41 -8.06
C THR A 191 3.50 -2.58 -6.91
N GLY A 192 4.12 -3.23 -5.91
CA GLY A 192 4.81 -2.57 -4.80
C GLY A 192 6.01 -1.73 -5.24
N CYS A 193 6.86 -2.28 -6.11
CA CYS A 193 7.97 -1.53 -6.71
C CYS A 193 7.46 -0.36 -7.57
N LEU A 194 6.47 -0.62 -8.42
CA LEU A 194 5.96 0.37 -9.38
C LEU A 194 5.43 1.62 -8.68
N GLN A 195 4.59 1.45 -7.65
CA GLN A 195 4.04 2.60 -6.91
C GLN A 195 5.14 3.45 -6.26
N LEU A 196 6.20 2.83 -5.73
CA LEU A 196 7.27 3.53 -5.02
C LEU A 196 8.18 4.27 -6.00
N ILE A 197 8.56 3.63 -7.11
CA ILE A 197 9.38 4.26 -8.15
C ILE A 197 8.66 5.46 -8.75
N VAL A 198 7.39 5.28 -9.16
CA VAL A 198 6.59 6.37 -9.73
C VAL A 198 6.37 7.48 -8.70
N GLY A 199 6.19 7.13 -7.42
CA GLY A 199 6.09 8.11 -6.34
C GLY A 199 7.35 8.96 -6.18
N ILE A 200 8.53 8.33 -6.14
CA ILE A 200 9.82 9.01 -6.04
C ILE A 200 10.05 9.95 -7.23
N VAL A 201 9.85 9.45 -8.46
CA VAL A 201 10.00 10.24 -9.68
C VAL A 201 9.00 11.41 -9.71
N GLY A 202 7.76 11.15 -9.30
CA GLY A 202 6.72 12.17 -9.21
C GLY A 202 7.09 13.32 -8.28
N GLU A 203 7.63 13.02 -7.09
CA GLU A 203 8.11 14.07 -6.18
C GLU A 203 9.32 14.83 -6.72
N GLY A 204 10.25 14.13 -7.37
CA GLY A 204 11.38 14.76 -8.04
C GLY A 204 10.94 15.77 -9.10
N ASN A 205 9.92 15.41 -9.88
CA ASN A 205 9.33 16.30 -10.88
C ASN A 205 8.65 17.53 -10.25
N VAL A 206 7.91 17.35 -9.14
CA VAL A 206 7.29 18.47 -8.41
C VAL A 206 8.35 19.43 -7.89
N ILE A 207 9.44 18.92 -7.30
CA ILE A 207 10.55 19.74 -6.82
C ILE A 207 11.19 20.50 -7.98
N ASN A 208 11.47 19.82 -9.09
CA ASN A 208 12.08 20.43 -10.27
C ASN A 208 11.19 21.54 -10.85
N ASP A 209 9.88 21.31 -10.95
CA ASP A 209 8.91 22.30 -11.42
C ASP A 209 8.86 23.54 -10.51
N ILE A 210 8.82 23.35 -9.19
CA ILE A 210 8.85 24.47 -8.23
C ILE A 210 10.15 25.27 -8.37
N LEU A 211 11.31 24.60 -8.46
CA LEU A 211 12.61 25.24 -8.61
C LEU A 211 12.75 26.00 -9.94
N TYR A 212 12.24 25.44 -11.03
CA TYR A 212 12.30 26.05 -12.36
C TYR A 212 11.42 27.30 -12.44
N ASN A 213 10.18 27.23 -11.95
CA ASN A 213 9.20 28.30 -12.09
C ASN A 213 9.36 29.46 -11.08
N ASN A 214 9.92 29.21 -9.89
CA ASN A 214 9.98 30.21 -8.81
C ASN A 214 11.40 30.77 -8.53
N GLY A 215 12.42 30.31 -9.26
CA GLY A 215 13.81 30.70 -9.01
C GLY A 215 14.31 30.24 -7.64
N ARG A 216 15.29 30.93 -7.06
CA ARG A 216 15.85 30.65 -5.71
C ARG A 216 15.45 31.71 -4.69
N THR A 217 14.17 32.03 -4.59
CA THR A 217 13.68 32.93 -3.52
C THR A 217 13.63 32.19 -2.17
N ALA A 218 13.65 32.95 -1.06
CA ALA A 218 13.60 32.37 0.29
C ALA A 218 12.35 31.51 0.53
N ASP A 219 11.24 31.80 -0.17
CA ASP A 219 9.96 31.10 -0.04
C ASP A 219 9.97 29.71 -0.71
N VAL A 220 10.89 29.45 -1.63
CA VAL A 220 11.00 28.17 -2.35
C VAL A 220 11.28 27.01 -1.39
N HIS A 221 12.09 27.24 -0.37
CA HIS A 221 12.37 26.23 0.65
C HIS A 221 11.10 25.79 1.39
N ALA A 222 10.17 26.73 1.66
CA ALA A 222 8.90 26.43 2.30
C ALA A 222 7.95 25.60 1.42
N LEU A 223 8.12 25.65 0.10
CA LEU A 223 7.32 24.93 -0.89
C LEU A 223 7.85 23.52 -1.18
N ILE A 224 9.18 23.34 -1.27
CA ILE A 224 9.78 22.06 -1.69
C ILE A 224 9.96 21.05 -0.55
N TRP A 225 10.08 21.51 0.71
CA TRP A 225 10.44 20.60 1.80
C TRP A 225 9.45 19.43 2.01
N PRO A 226 8.11 19.57 1.83
CA PRO A 226 7.20 18.43 2.01
C PRO A 226 7.44 17.35 0.95
N SER A 227 7.73 17.75 -0.29
CA SER A 227 8.10 16.84 -1.37
C SER A 227 9.44 16.16 -1.12
N ILE A 228 10.44 16.87 -0.56
CA ILE A 228 11.72 16.27 -0.16
C ILE A 228 11.50 15.21 0.91
N VAL A 229 10.72 15.52 1.95
CA VAL A 229 10.41 14.58 3.05
C VAL A 229 9.64 13.36 2.50
N SER A 230 8.64 13.57 1.64
CA SER A 230 7.88 12.49 1.03
C SER A 230 8.77 11.60 0.14
N MET A 231 9.64 12.19 -0.67
CA MET A 231 10.58 11.46 -1.53
C MET A 231 11.57 10.64 -0.71
N ALA A 232 12.15 11.23 0.34
CA ALA A 232 13.07 10.53 1.24
C ALA A 232 12.39 9.35 1.94
N ALA A 233 11.17 9.52 2.42
CA ALA A 233 10.42 8.45 3.07
C ALA A 233 10.01 7.34 2.09
N MET A 234 9.59 7.67 0.87
CA MET A 234 9.35 6.66 -0.17
C MET A 234 10.63 5.92 -0.56
N GLY A 235 11.78 6.61 -0.60
CA GLY A 235 13.08 5.98 -0.78
C GLY A 235 13.40 4.98 0.33
N LEU A 236 13.16 5.34 1.59
CA LEU A 236 13.30 4.44 2.73
C LEU A 236 12.37 3.22 2.59
N TYR A 237 11.10 3.43 2.25
CA TYR A 237 10.14 2.34 2.03
C TYR A 237 10.60 1.40 0.92
N PHE A 238 11.11 1.95 -0.18
CA PHE A 238 11.63 1.16 -1.30
C PHE A 238 12.80 0.29 -0.88
N VAL A 239 13.75 0.82 -0.12
CA VAL A 239 14.89 0.04 0.40
C VAL A 239 14.38 -1.09 1.31
N LEU A 240 13.50 -0.78 2.27
CA LEU A 240 12.96 -1.78 3.18
C LEU A 240 12.16 -2.87 2.44
N PHE A 241 11.36 -2.49 1.44
CA PHE A 241 10.61 -3.41 0.60
C PHE A 241 11.51 -4.34 -0.20
N VAL A 242 12.56 -3.80 -0.84
CA VAL A 242 13.51 -4.61 -1.61
C VAL A 242 14.25 -5.61 -0.72
N LEU A 243 14.62 -5.19 0.50
CA LEU A 243 15.24 -6.09 1.49
C LEU A 243 14.30 -7.23 1.88
N GLU A 244 13.03 -6.93 2.15
CA GLU A 244 12.00 -7.92 2.50
C GLU A 244 11.75 -8.91 1.35
N VAL A 245 11.61 -8.42 0.11
CA VAL A 245 11.42 -9.28 -1.08
C VAL A 245 12.65 -10.17 -1.30
N ARG A 246 13.87 -9.65 -1.12
CA ARG A 246 15.11 -10.42 -1.23
C ARG A 246 15.21 -11.51 -0.16
N GLU A 247 14.81 -11.21 1.07
CA GLU A 247 14.81 -12.17 2.17
C GLU A 247 13.80 -13.31 1.92
N ALA A 248 12.59 -12.98 1.47
CA ALA A 248 11.58 -13.96 1.08
C ALA A 248 12.04 -14.88 -0.06
N GLY A 249 12.83 -14.34 -1.02
CA GLY A 249 13.44 -15.12 -2.08
C GLY A 249 14.53 -16.08 -1.60
N ARG A 250 15.38 -15.65 -0.65
CA ARG A 250 16.46 -16.48 -0.06
C ARG A 250 15.93 -17.65 0.76
N GLY A 251 14.80 -17.48 1.46
CA GLY A 251 14.16 -18.54 2.23
C GLY A 251 13.77 -19.75 1.36
N LYS A 252 13.15 -19.49 0.20
CA LYS A 252 12.73 -20.54 -0.75
C LYS A 252 13.89 -21.36 -1.31
N GLY A 253 15.01 -20.70 -1.64
CA GLY A 253 16.20 -21.37 -2.17
C GLY A 253 16.89 -22.29 -1.16
N ARG A 254 16.83 -21.96 0.14
CA ARG A 254 17.36 -22.83 1.22
C ARG A 254 16.47 -24.03 1.47
N GLU A 255 15.16 -23.86 1.42
CA GLU A 255 14.19 -24.93 1.60
C GLU A 255 14.24 -25.95 0.45
N GLN A 256 14.34 -25.48 -0.79
CA GLN A 256 14.55 -26.35 -1.96
C GLN A 256 15.90 -27.10 -1.91
N LYS A 257 16.98 -26.46 -1.44
CA LYS A 257 18.28 -27.14 -1.25
C LYS A 257 18.24 -28.23 -0.17
N LYS A 258 17.50 -28.02 0.92
CA LYS A 258 17.32 -29.04 1.97
C LYS A 258 16.54 -30.24 1.47
N ILE A 259 15.48 -30.02 0.68
CA ILE A 259 14.70 -31.12 0.07
C ILE A 259 15.56 -31.88 -0.96
N GLY A 260 16.35 -31.17 -1.77
CA GLY A 260 17.28 -31.81 -2.72
C GLY A 260 18.38 -32.63 -2.06
N GLN A 261 18.97 -32.15 -0.96
CA GLN A 261 20.00 -32.90 -0.21
C GLN A 261 19.42 -34.06 0.62
N GLY A 262 18.19 -33.94 1.13
CA GLY A 262 17.52 -35.04 1.83
C GLY A 262 17.14 -36.22 0.94
N ASN A 263 16.86 -35.97 -0.35
CA ASN A 263 16.61 -37.03 -1.32
C ASN A 263 17.89 -37.68 -1.85
N ALA A 264 18.97 -36.91 -2.04
CA ALA A 264 20.26 -37.47 -2.46
C ALA A 264 20.86 -38.43 -1.42
N HIS A 265 20.65 -38.19 -0.12
CA HIS A 265 21.17 -39.08 0.92
C HIS A 265 20.39 -40.39 1.07
N ASN A 266 19.13 -40.46 0.59
CA ASN A 266 18.28 -41.65 0.67
C ASN A 266 18.43 -42.58 -0.55
N GLU A 267 19.08 -42.14 -1.64
CA GLU A 267 19.34 -42.98 -2.81
C GLU A 267 20.63 -43.81 -2.66
N ASP A 268 21.58 -43.37 -1.83
CA ASP A 268 22.82 -44.12 -1.56
C ASP A 268 22.66 -45.27 -0.53
N GLU A 269 21.51 -45.39 0.15
CA GLU A 269 21.29 -46.42 1.20
C GLU A 269 20.40 -47.60 0.73
N LYS A 270 20.17 -47.74 -0.58
CA LYS A 270 19.27 -48.78 -1.14
C LYS A 270 19.94 -49.87 -1.98
N ASP A 271 21.27 -49.95 -2.04
CA ASP A 271 21.98 -50.91 -2.90
C ASP A 271 22.82 -51.95 -2.14
N ASP A 272 22.30 -52.51 -1.04
CA ASP A 272 22.99 -53.62 -0.35
C ASP A 272 22.05 -54.68 0.27
N ARG A 273 20.89 -54.92 -0.35
CA ARG A 273 20.05 -56.09 -0.04
C ARG A 273 20.12 -57.09 -1.20
N GLY A 274 21.11 -57.98 -1.09
CA GLY A 274 21.30 -59.12 -1.99
C GLY A 274 20.06 -60.02 -2.10
N PRO A 275 19.92 -60.75 -3.21
CA PRO A 275 18.75 -61.57 -3.49
C PRO A 275 18.66 -62.75 -2.50
N GLY A 276 17.53 -62.82 -1.80
CA GLY A 276 17.17 -63.91 -0.91
C GLY A 276 17.00 -65.22 -1.65
N LEU A 277 17.70 -66.26 -1.17
CA LEU A 277 17.46 -67.65 -1.51
C LEU A 277 16.23 -68.14 -0.74
N GLU A 278 15.11 -68.21 -1.43
CA GLU A 278 13.95 -69.01 -1.05
C GLU A 278 14.32 -70.50 -1.17
N LYS A 279 14.31 -71.21 -0.04
CA LYS A 279 14.26 -72.68 0.00
C LYS A 279 13.11 -73.12 0.91
N GLU A 280 11.98 -73.36 0.27
CA GLU A 280 11.29 -74.65 0.24
C GLU A 280 11.51 -75.58 1.46
N LYS A 281 10.44 -75.78 2.25
CA LYS A 281 10.23 -77.03 2.99
C LYS A 281 8.75 -77.43 2.95
N MET A 282 8.50 -78.44 2.11
CA MET A 282 7.46 -79.45 2.30
C MET A 282 7.89 -80.42 3.41
N ASN A 283 6.88 -80.92 4.13
CA ASN A 283 6.84 -81.97 5.16
C ASN A 283 7.25 -81.58 6.58
#